data_AF-A0A2S9T031-F1
#
_entry.id   AF-A0A2S9T031-F1
#
_cell.length_a   1.000
_cell.length_b   1.000
_cell.length_c   1.000
_cell.angle_alpha   90.00
_cell.angle_beta   90.00
_cell.angle_gamma   90.00
#
_symmetry.space_group_name_H-M   'P 1'
#
loop_
_entity.id
_entity.type
_entity.pdbx_description
1 polymer ?
#
loop_
_entity_poly.entity_id
_entity_poly.type
_entity_poly.pdbx_seq_one_letter_code
_entity_poly.pdbx_strand_id
1 'polypeptide(L)' 'MQTHFILDSSELDYSLIDKLKVLFKNKRIELIISESDDTSYLLSSPKNKEILLNSIKNIENSEKLIFPDKKLFK' A
#
# COMPACT_ATOMS: atom_id res chain seq x y z
N MET A 1 8.22 -10.35 -1.56
CA MET A 1 6.88 -10.14 -2.16
C MET A 1 5.93 -9.90 -1.00
N GLN A 2 5.29 -8.73 -0.98
CA GLN A 2 4.36 -8.31 0.07
C GLN A 2 2.94 -8.37 -0.51
N THR A 3 1.99 -8.88 0.26
CA THR A 3 0.58 -8.98 -0.15
C THR A 3 -0.24 -8.21 0.86
N HIS A 4 -1.00 -7.23 0.38
CA HIS A 4 -1.90 -6.42 1.18
C HIS A 4 -3.33 -6.84 0.90
N PHE A 5 -4.12 -7.01 1.95
CA PHE A 5 -5.55 -7.27 1.87
C PHE A 5 -6.27 -6.06 2.50
N ILE A 6 -7.20 -5.46 1.76
CA ILE A 6 -8.16 -4.49 2.30
C ILE A 6 -9.46 -5.27 2.41
N LEU A 7 -10.00 -5.36 3.61
CA LEU A 7 -11.15 -6.20 3.94
C LEU A 7 -12.04 -5.44 4.92
N ASP A 8 -13.36 -5.60 4.79
CA ASP A 8 -14.30 -5.18 5.82
C ASP A 8 -14.20 -6.12 7.04
N SER A 9 -14.62 -5.65 8.22
CA SER A 9 -14.58 -6.45 9.44
C SER A 9 -15.42 -7.73 9.33
N SER A 10 -16.49 -7.70 8.54
CA SER A 10 -17.34 -8.85 8.23
C SER A 10 -16.66 -9.92 7.38
N GLU A 11 -15.59 -9.57 6.67
CA GLU A 11 -14.82 -10.48 5.81
C GLU A 11 -13.64 -11.13 6.56
N LEU A 12 -13.41 -10.72 7.82
CA LEU A 12 -12.41 -11.32 8.70
C LEU A 12 -12.93 -12.63 9.30
N ASP A 13 -13.09 -13.65 8.46
CA ASP A 13 -13.64 -14.96 8.85
C ASP A 13 -12.60 -16.10 8.76
N TYR A 14 -13.03 -17.31 9.14
CA TYR A 14 -12.17 -18.50 9.07
C TYR A 14 -11.77 -18.88 7.63
N SER A 15 -12.55 -18.49 6.63
CA SER A 15 -12.24 -18.75 5.22
C SER A 15 -10.99 -17.97 4.78
N LEU A 16 -10.75 -16.78 5.33
CA LEU A 16 -9.54 -15.99 5.10
C LEU A 16 -8.30 -16.76 5.57
N ILE A 17 -8.35 -17.34 6.76
CA ILE A 17 -7.25 -18.13 7.32
C ILE A 17 -6.92 -19.33 6.42
N ASP A 18 -7.93 -20.02 5.91
CA ASP A 18 -7.73 -21.15 5.01
C ASP A 18 -7.09 -20.71 3.68
N LYS A 19 -7.51 -19.58 3.12
CA LYS A 19 -6.87 -18.98 1.94
C LYS A 19 -5.40 -18.63 2.21
N LEU A 20 -5.09 -18.02 3.36
CA LEU A 20 -3.71 -17.67 3.73
C LEU A 20 -2.81 -18.92 3.85
N LYS A 21 -3.31 -20.00 4.45
CA LYS A 21 -2.57 -21.27 4.56
C LYS A 21 -2.26 -21.87 3.18
N VAL A 22 -3.17 -21.76 2.22
CA VAL A 22 -2.95 -22.22 0.85
C VAL A 22 -1.93 -21.35 0.13
N LEU A 23 -2.09 -20.03 0.17
CA LEU A 23 -1.22 -19.07 -0.53
C LEU A 23 0.23 -19.08 -0.02
N PHE A 24 0.42 -19.25 1.29
CA PHE A 24 1.72 -19.20 1.93
C PHE A 24 2.17 -20.56 2.48
N LYS A 25 1.69 -21.66 1.89
CA LYS A 25 2.06 -23.03 2.29
C LYS A 25 3.57 -23.20 2.43
N ASN A 26 4.00 -23.77 3.55
CA ASN A 26 5.41 -24.02 3.91
C ASN A 26 6.30 -22.77 3.98
N LYS A 27 5.72 -21.58 4.15
CA LYS A 27 6.48 -20.34 4.35
C LYS A 27 6.24 -19.82 5.76
N ARG A 28 7.26 -19.17 6.34
CA ARG A 28 7.08 -18.34 7.54
C ARG A 28 6.38 -17.06 7.11
N ILE A 29 5.28 -16.73 7.77
CA ILE A 29 4.51 -15.50 7.52
C ILE A 29 4.49 -14.63 8.77
N GLU A 30 4.40 -13.33 8.55
CA GLU A 30 4.15 -12.30 9.56
C GLU A 30 2.79 -11.66 9.21
N LEU A 31 1.91 -11.53 10.20
CA LEU A 31 0.60 -10.89 10.06
C LEU A 31 0.58 -9.62 10.91
N ILE A 32 0.29 -8.48 10.28
CA ILE A 32 0.24 -7.17 10.94
C ILE A 32 -1.22 -6.69 10.89
N ILE A 33 -1.80 -6.38 12.04
CA ILE A 33 -3.15 -5.82 12.19
C ILE A 33 -3.03 -4.43 12.83
N SER A 34 -3.65 -3.41 12.25
CA SER A 34 -3.67 -2.05 12.78
C SER A 34 -5.04 -1.40 12.55
N GLU A 35 -5.45 -0.47 13.42
CA GLU A 35 -6.73 0.28 13.32
C GLU A 35 -6.71 1.39 12.26
N SER A 36 -5.71 1.39 11.39
CA SER A 36 -5.44 2.33 10.29
C SER A 36 -5.30 3.82 10.67
N ASP A 37 -4.05 4.25 10.78
CA ASP A 37 -3.58 5.47 10.12
C ASP A 37 -2.27 5.12 9.39
N ASP A 38 -2.39 4.77 8.11
CA ASP A 38 -1.26 4.43 7.25
C ASP A 38 -0.26 5.59 7.15
N THR A 39 -0.65 6.81 7.50
CA THR A 39 0.25 7.96 7.60
C THR A 39 1.41 7.66 8.55
N SER A 40 1.15 7.03 9.71
CA SER A 40 2.23 6.71 10.66
C SER A 40 3.22 5.70 10.06
N TYR A 41 2.72 4.72 9.31
CA TYR A 41 3.57 3.75 8.59
C TYR A 41 4.36 4.42 7.45
N LEU A 42 3.68 5.19 6.59
CA LEU A 42 4.28 5.91 5.46
C LEU A 42 5.32 6.94 5.92
N LEU A 43 5.10 7.59 7.07
CA LEU A 43 6.02 8.58 7.64
C LEU A 43 7.07 7.97 8.60
N SER A 44 7.04 6.66 8.86
CA SER A 44 7.92 6.00 9.83
C SER A 44 9.40 6.09 9.45
N SER A 45 9.72 6.06 8.15
CA SER A 45 11.07 6.22 7.63
C SER A 45 11.34 7.68 7.29
N PRO A 46 12.40 8.32 7.83
CA PRO A 46 12.74 9.71 7.52
C PRO A 46 12.91 9.96 6.01
N LYS A 47 13.52 9.00 5.30
CA LYS A 47 13.72 9.08 3.85
C LYS A 47 12.40 8.97 3.10
N ASN A 48 11.51 8.06 3.50
CA ASN A 48 10.21 7.91 2.84
C ASN A 48 9.33 9.16 3.06
N LYS A 49 9.32 9.67 4.29
CA LYS A 49 8.66 10.92 4.66
C LYS A 49 9.10 12.09 3.78
N GLU A 50 10.41 12.28 3.60
CA GLU A 50 10.95 13.35 2.76
C GLU A 50 10.47 13.24 1.30
N ILE A 51 10.54 12.03 0.73
CA ILE A 51 10.11 11.77 -0.66
C ILE A 51 8.63 12.08 -0.84
N LEU A 52 7.79 11.63 0.10
CA LEU A 52 6.34 11.85 0.06
C LEU A 52 6.01 13.35 0.15
N LEU A 53 6.59 14.06 1.11
CA LEU A 53 6.35 15.50 1.28
C LEU A 53 6.84 16.32 0.09
N ASN A 54 7.99 15.97 -0.50
CA ASN A 54 8.47 16.61 -1.72
C ASN A 54 7.57 16.33 -2.92
N SER A 55 7.02 15.11 -3.03
CA SER A 55 6.08 14.76 -4.10
C SER A 55 4.77 15.53 -3.99
N ILE A 56 4.25 15.72 -2.77
CA ILE A 56 3.07 16.56 -2.52
C ILE A 56 3.33 18.00 -2.98
N LYS A 57 4.47 18.58 -2.59
CA LYS A 57 4.86 19.94 -3.05
C LYS A 57 4.96 20.06 -4.56
N ASN A 58 5.55 19.07 -5.23
CA ASN A 58 5.65 19.06 -6.69
C ASN A 58 4.24 19.11 -7.32
N ILE A 59 3.27 18.37 -6.78
CA ILE A 59 1.88 18.38 -7.27
C ILE A 59 1.22 19.74 -7.03
N GLU A 60 1.32 20.28 -5.81
CA GLU A 60 0.73 21.58 -5.44
C GLU A 60 1.27 22.73 -6.31
N ASN A 61 2.57 22.67 -6.64
CA ASN A 61 3.23 23.67 -7.48
C ASN A 61 3.16 23.36 -8.98
N SER A 62 2.51 22.25 -9.39
CA SER A 62 2.49 21.78 -10.78
C SER A 62 3.89 21.57 -11.40
N GLU A 63 4.86 21.19 -10.57
CA GLU A 63 6.24 20.91 -10.97
C GLU A 63 6.46 19.41 -11.16
N LYS A 64 7.35 19.04 -12.10
CA LYS A 64 7.79 17.64 -12.31
C LYS A 64 6.65 16.65 -12.54
N LEU A 65 5.50 17.12 -13.03
CA LEU A 65 4.37 16.30 -13.43
C LEU A 65 4.60 15.74 -14.83
N ILE A 66 4.33 14.45 -15.01
CA ILE A 66 4.39 13.78 -16.31
C ILE A 66 2.96 13.46 -16.72
N PHE A 67 2.54 14.00 -17.86
CA PHE A 67 1.24 13.71 -18.43
C PHE A 67 1.39 12.66 -19.54
N PRO A 68 0.62 11.56 -19.50
CA PRO A 68 0.63 10.59 -20.58
C PRO A 68 0.12 11.21 -21.89
N ASP A 69 0.79 10.92 -23.00
CA ASP A 69 0.24 11.28 -24.32
C ASP A 69 -0.99 10.40 -24.60
N LYS A 70 -2.16 11.05 -24.66
CA LYS A 70 -3.45 10.40 -24.92
C LYS A 70 -3.49 9.64 -26.25
N LYS A 71 -2.58 9.93 -27.18
CA LYS A 71 -2.47 9.23 -28.47
C LYS A 71 -1.86 7.83 -28.35
N LEU A 72 -1.12 7.55 -27.27
CA LEU A 72 -0.47 6.25 -27.04
C LEU A 72 -1.43 5.19 -26.48
N PHE A 73 -2.65 5.58 -26.09
CA PHE A 73 -3.66 4.72 -25.48
C PHE A 73 -4.92 4.57 -26.35
N LYS A 74 -4.80 4.78 -27.67
CA LYS A 74 -5.87 4.59 -28.66
C LYS A 74 -5.61 3.36 -29.53
#